data_AF-A0A514WV17-F1
#
_entry.id   AF-A0A514WV17-F1
#
_cell.length_a   1.000
_cell.length_b   1.000
_cell.length_c   1.000
_cell.angle_alpha   90.00
_cell.angle_beta   90.00
_cell.angle_gamma   90.00
#
_symmetry.space_group_name_H-M   'P 1'
#
loop_
_entity.id
_entity.type
_entity.pdbx_description
1 polymer ?
#
loop_
_entity_poly.entity_id
_entity_poly.type
_entity_poly.pdbx_seq_one_letter_code
_entity_poly.pdbx_strand_id
1 'polypeptide(L)'
;MRTITILSIYLAAFALLSACSPESSEIKAQMPLPQQEQPQIPTYDKVEPQKFDWITEDGGQSQLDFNPQVDILFVMDNSDSMKSAQENLNRNIDRFTAGIVKNKMIDYHIGVVSTWDSSERFAKMKKDSFNIGDLRYVKDLNGKAVNKRYYTKTDGSRLSLASTLAIGVTPYAEGGPEVEEFFSPLAAALENTGRGAANEGFFRDNAQLVVVIMTDADDSTSRISPEQMAKTLIDFKGGKEEKVSVFGVLVRPQDPDQYKDWDLRIHPKYHPECFDMTQKTPKNTGKCTGFGPERLDQLIVAANAQAGTPEQIRSKFIMSIVSKNFGSDLAKIGNDITVKTLEKEIFLSQRPRVDDKGVLKVRVRYGTDKQLAAGKGQIIPQKADGGWLYDPENNSVHLSGNINYEYQEGARFAVDLIPLTLKQ
;
A
#
# COMPACT_ATOMS: atom_id res chain seq x y z
N MET A 1 33.82 48.78 13.10
CA MET A 1 33.42 49.38 14.40
C MET A 1 32.19 50.25 14.19
N ARG A 2 31.16 50.05 15.03
CA ARG A 2 30.08 50.99 15.39
C ARG A 2 28.96 51.32 14.37
N THR A 3 27.83 50.63 14.59
CA THR A 3 26.42 51.11 14.76
C THR A 3 26.19 52.64 14.89
N ILE A 4 25.05 53.31 14.57
CA ILE A 4 23.60 53.17 14.90
C ILE A 4 22.74 54.23 14.09
N THR A 5 21.41 54.00 13.88
CA THR A 5 20.21 54.94 13.82
C THR A 5 20.01 55.88 12.61
N ILE A 6 18.87 56.04 11.90
CA ILE A 6 17.39 56.16 12.12
C ILE A 6 16.89 57.53 12.66
N LEU A 7 16.02 58.19 11.84
CA LEU A 7 14.79 58.99 12.15
C LEU A 7 14.74 60.55 12.05
N SER A 8 13.60 61.02 11.47
CA SER A 8 12.80 62.25 11.78
C SER A 8 13.11 63.54 11.01
N ILE A 9 12.25 64.08 10.12
CA ILE A 9 10.91 64.72 10.24
C ILE A 9 10.95 66.15 10.85
N TYR A 10 10.35 67.11 10.12
CA TYR A 10 9.49 68.26 10.51
C TYR A 10 9.83 69.52 9.68
N LEU A 11 8.99 69.98 8.74
CA LEU A 11 7.71 70.72 8.86
C LEU A 11 7.90 72.25 9.03
N ALA A 12 7.08 72.98 8.26
CA ALA A 12 6.64 74.37 8.47
C ALA A 12 7.52 75.51 7.89
N ALA A 13 7.22 75.87 6.64
CA ALA A 13 7.06 77.28 6.28
C ALA A 13 5.55 77.58 6.23
N PHE A 14 5.07 78.04 7.37
CA PHE A 14 3.74 78.58 7.64
C PHE A 14 3.90 80.12 7.67
N ALA A 15 2.83 80.85 7.32
CA ALA A 15 2.60 82.27 7.59
C ALA A 15 3.35 83.31 6.71
N LEU A 16 2.82 84.46 6.29
CA LEU A 16 1.48 85.08 6.18
C LEU A 16 1.72 86.57 5.75
N LEU A 17 0.72 87.20 5.11
CA LEU A 17 0.51 88.66 4.90
C LEU A 17 1.37 89.31 3.78
N SER A 18 0.87 90.16 2.86
CA SER A 18 -0.32 91.04 2.82
C SER A 18 -0.54 91.56 1.40
N ALA A 19 -1.80 91.79 0.99
CA ALA A 19 -2.30 93.01 0.33
C ALA A 19 -3.73 92.81 -0.23
N CYS A 20 -4.70 93.58 0.28
CA CYS A 20 -6.03 93.85 -0.31
C CYS A 20 -5.86 94.51 -1.70
N SER A 21 -6.78 94.58 -2.68
CA SER A 21 -8.26 94.74 -2.79
C SER A 21 -8.59 94.80 -4.32
N PRO A 22 -9.76 95.21 -4.85
CA PRO A 22 -11.16 95.15 -4.39
C PRO A 22 -12.08 94.43 -5.41
N GLU A 23 -13.33 94.21 -5.00
CA GLU A 23 -14.47 93.77 -5.81
C GLU A 23 -14.76 94.68 -7.03
N SER A 24 -15.16 94.08 -8.15
CA SER A 24 -16.21 94.66 -9.00
C SER A 24 -16.95 93.58 -9.79
N SER A 25 -18.25 93.76 -9.83
CA SER A 25 -19.29 92.90 -10.37
C SER A 25 -19.57 93.18 -11.84
N GLU A 26 -19.48 92.18 -12.71
CA GLU A 26 -20.23 92.18 -13.98
C GLU A 26 -20.77 90.79 -14.32
N ILE A 27 -22.11 90.73 -14.33
CA ILE A 27 -22.92 89.61 -14.77
C ILE A 27 -22.84 89.54 -16.29
N LYS A 28 -22.23 88.48 -16.85
CA LYS A 28 -22.44 88.10 -18.25
C LYS A 28 -23.39 86.91 -18.31
N ALA A 29 -24.52 87.13 -18.97
CA ALA A 29 -25.59 86.17 -19.18
C ALA A 29 -25.07 84.87 -19.84
N GLN A 30 -25.47 83.73 -19.29
CA GLN A 30 -25.17 82.40 -19.81
C GLN A 30 -25.90 82.16 -21.14
N MET A 31 -25.15 81.87 -22.20
CA MET A 31 -25.70 81.23 -23.40
C MET A 31 -26.15 79.80 -23.06
N PRO A 32 -27.28 79.29 -23.58
CA PRO A 32 -27.67 77.90 -23.37
C PRO A 32 -26.65 76.96 -24.02
N LEU A 33 -26.19 75.95 -23.27
CA LEU A 33 -25.38 74.86 -23.81
C LEU A 33 -26.23 74.03 -24.81
N PRO A 34 -25.66 73.58 -25.94
CA PRO A 34 -26.33 72.61 -26.80
C PRO A 34 -26.64 71.33 -26.01
N GLN A 35 -27.82 70.75 -26.18
CA GLN A 35 -28.17 69.47 -25.56
C GLN A 35 -27.13 68.42 -25.97
N GLN A 36 -26.37 67.91 -25.00
CA GLN A 36 -25.50 66.76 -25.20
C GLN A 36 -26.38 65.54 -25.43
N GLU A 37 -26.38 64.98 -26.64
CA GLU A 37 -26.92 63.65 -26.89
C GLU A 37 -26.17 62.67 -25.98
N GLN A 38 -26.91 61.95 -25.12
CA GLN A 38 -26.31 60.97 -24.22
C GLN A 38 -25.61 59.88 -25.05
N PRO A 39 -24.34 59.54 -24.76
CA PRO A 39 -23.65 58.49 -25.49
C PRO A 39 -24.40 57.17 -25.32
N GLN A 40 -24.89 56.61 -26.43
CA GLN A 40 -25.53 55.30 -26.43
C GLN A 40 -24.47 54.24 -26.11
N ILE A 41 -24.62 53.58 -24.96
CA ILE A 41 -23.77 52.44 -24.58
C ILE A 41 -24.10 51.30 -25.56
N PRO A 42 -23.12 50.78 -26.33
CA PRO A 42 -23.38 49.67 -27.23
C PRO A 42 -23.86 48.46 -26.42
N THR A 43 -25.09 48.02 -26.70
CA THR A 43 -25.63 46.77 -26.19
C THR A 43 -24.97 45.62 -26.94
N TYR A 44 -24.07 44.91 -26.26
CA TYR A 44 -23.54 43.66 -26.77
C TYR A 44 -24.58 42.55 -26.56
N ASP A 45 -24.75 41.70 -27.57
CA ASP A 45 -25.54 40.48 -27.41
C ASP A 45 -24.98 39.68 -26.24
N LYS A 46 -25.87 39.20 -25.36
CA LYS A 46 -25.49 38.21 -24.34
C LYS A 46 -24.94 37.01 -25.08
N VAL A 47 -23.64 36.77 -24.98
CA VAL A 47 -23.01 35.54 -25.46
C VAL A 47 -23.76 34.39 -24.80
N GLU A 48 -24.42 33.55 -25.61
CA GLU A 48 -25.08 32.37 -25.06
C GLU A 48 -24.05 31.53 -24.29
N PRO A 49 -24.37 31.06 -23.08
CA PRO A 49 -23.45 30.24 -22.32
C PRO A 49 -23.10 29.01 -23.16
N GLN A 50 -21.80 28.80 -23.41
CA GLN A 50 -21.32 27.63 -24.12
C GLN A 50 -21.85 26.36 -23.43
N LYS A 51 -22.63 25.57 -24.16
CA LYS A 51 -23.08 24.26 -23.69
C LYS A 51 -21.92 23.30 -23.84
N PHE A 52 -21.54 22.67 -22.74
CA PHE A 52 -20.53 21.63 -22.74
C PHE A 52 -21.20 20.28 -22.52
N ASP A 53 -20.89 19.33 -23.39
CA ASP A 53 -21.38 17.97 -23.27
C ASP A 53 -20.44 17.15 -22.40
N TRP A 54 -21.02 16.34 -21.51
CA TRP A 54 -20.27 15.33 -20.79
C TRP A 54 -19.90 14.21 -21.75
N ILE A 55 -18.63 13.86 -21.79
CA ILE A 55 -18.19 12.59 -22.38
C ILE A 55 -18.06 11.58 -21.26
N THR A 56 -18.58 10.39 -21.47
CA THR A 56 -18.27 9.24 -20.62
C THR A 56 -17.08 8.57 -21.25
N GLU A 57 -15.93 8.72 -20.61
CA GLU A 57 -14.81 7.87 -20.92
C GLU A 57 -15.05 6.54 -20.20
N ASP A 58 -15.08 5.46 -20.98
CA ASP A 58 -14.82 4.16 -20.39
C ASP A 58 -13.44 4.31 -19.75
N GLY A 59 -13.36 4.08 -18.44
CA GLY A 59 -12.21 4.48 -17.65
C GLY A 59 -10.98 3.62 -17.89
N GLY A 60 -10.66 3.30 -19.14
CA GLY A 60 -9.67 2.31 -19.52
C GLY A 60 -10.09 0.93 -19.03
N GLN A 61 -10.58 0.13 -19.98
CA GLN A 61 -10.88 -1.29 -19.86
C GLN A 61 -12.06 -1.61 -18.90
N SER A 62 -13.00 -2.42 -19.38
CA SER A 62 -14.27 -2.73 -18.73
C SER A 62 -14.07 -3.38 -17.34
N GLN A 63 -15.14 -3.62 -16.56
CA GLN A 63 -15.00 -4.50 -15.37
C GLN A 63 -14.52 -5.91 -15.70
N LEU A 64 -14.65 -6.34 -16.96
CA LEU A 64 -14.08 -7.62 -17.40
C LEU A 64 -12.55 -7.59 -17.39
N ASP A 65 -11.94 -6.40 -17.35
CA ASP A 65 -10.49 -6.19 -17.34
C ASP A 65 -9.96 -5.71 -15.98
N PHE A 66 -10.79 -5.03 -15.17
CA PHE A 66 -10.49 -4.78 -13.76
C PHE A 66 -10.75 -6.05 -12.93
N ASN A 67 -9.81 -6.99 -13.04
CA ASN A 67 -9.77 -8.22 -12.27
C ASN A 67 -8.70 -8.08 -11.17
N PRO A 68 -9.06 -7.59 -9.97
CA PRO A 68 -8.08 -7.38 -8.91
C PRO A 68 -7.59 -8.73 -8.39
N GLN A 69 -6.41 -9.12 -8.86
CA GLN A 69 -5.78 -10.40 -8.55
C GLN A 69 -4.65 -10.21 -7.54
N VAL A 70 -4.57 -11.11 -6.56
CA VAL A 70 -3.49 -11.15 -5.58
C VAL A 70 -3.01 -12.58 -5.31
N ASP A 71 -1.70 -12.77 -5.35
CA ASP A 71 -1.02 -14.01 -4.96
C ASP A 71 -0.34 -13.77 -3.62
N ILE A 72 -0.82 -14.43 -2.57
CA ILE A 72 -0.32 -14.28 -1.20
C ILE A 72 0.51 -15.50 -0.86
N LEU A 73 1.82 -15.34 -0.74
CA LEU A 73 2.74 -16.37 -0.30
C LEU A 73 3.08 -16.17 1.17
N PHE A 74 2.69 -17.13 2.01
CA PHE A 74 3.17 -17.20 3.38
C PHE A 74 4.50 -17.95 3.43
N VAL A 75 5.49 -17.37 4.09
CA VAL A 75 6.74 -18.04 4.47
C VAL A 75 6.66 -18.27 5.98
N MET A 76 6.39 -19.52 6.36
CA MET A 76 6.05 -19.90 7.73
C MET A 76 7.22 -20.61 8.39
N ASP A 77 7.62 -20.12 9.55
CA ASP A 77 8.63 -20.79 10.34
C ASP A 77 8.08 -21.99 11.10
N ASN A 78 8.74 -23.14 10.89
CA ASN A 78 8.41 -24.45 11.44
C ASN A 78 9.41 -24.94 12.49
N SER A 79 10.28 -24.06 13.00
CA SER A 79 11.06 -24.28 14.23
C SER A 79 10.14 -24.50 15.44
N ASP A 80 10.64 -25.14 16.50
CA ASP A 80 9.85 -25.49 17.69
C ASP A 80 9.37 -24.25 18.48
N SER A 81 10.18 -23.18 18.48
CA SER A 81 9.87 -21.90 19.13
C SER A 81 8.57 -21.28 18.62
N MET A 82 8.24 -21.55 17.35
CA MET A 82 7.09 -20.98 16.65
C MET A 82 5.75 -21.59 17.03
N LYS A 83 5.71 -22.61 17.91
CA LYS A 83 4.48 -23.32 18.27
C LYS A 83 3.38 -22.39 18.75
N SER A 84 3.69 -21.55 19.74
CA SER A 84 2.72 -20.62 20.35
C SER A 84 2.23 -19.58 19.34
N ALA A 85 3.11 -19.13 18.45
CA ALA A 85 2.81 -18.16 17.41
C ALA A 85 1.90 -18.75 16.33
N GLN A 86 2.21 -19.95 15.81
CA GLN A 86 1.34 -20.64 14.83
C GLN A 86 -0.04 -20.96 15.42
N GLU A 87 -0.13 -21.35 16.69
CA GLU A 87 -1.42 -21.51 17.37
C GLU A 87 -2.21 -20.18 17.43
N ASN A 88 -1.51 -19.06 17.65
CA ASN A 88 -2.14 -17.74 17.66
C ASN A 88 -2.60 -17.30 16.28
N LEU A 89 -1.82 -17.60 15.23
CA LEU A 89 -2.22 -17.41 13.83
C LEU A 89 -3.50 -18.19 13.54
N ASN A 90 -3.51 -19.49 13.84
CA ASN A 90 -4.65 -20.37 13.58
C ASN A 90 -5.94 -19.88 14.25
N ARG A 91 -5.85 -19.29 15.46
CA ARG A 91 -7.00 -18.69 16.16
C ARG A 91 -7.51 -17.37 15.56
N ASN A 92 -6.68 -16.64 14.83
CA ASN A 92 -6.98 -15.27 14.38
C ASN A 92 -7.01 -15.10 12.85
N ILE A 93 -6.67 -16.13 12.09
CA ILE A 93 -6.54 -16.03 10.63
C ILE A 93 -7.83 -15.62 9.93
N ASP A 94 -9.00 -15.97 10.46
CA ASP A 94 -10.27 -15.52 9.90
C ASP A 94 -10.37 -13.99 9.86
N ARG A 95 -9.72 -13.29 10.80
CA ARG A 95 -9.67 -11.82 10.84
C ARG A 95 -8.76 -11.26 9.75
N PHE A 96 -7.62 -11.90 9.50
CA PHE A 96 -6.74 -11.58 8.37
C PHE A 96 -7.48 -11.70 7.04
N THR A 97 -8.12 -12.84 6.83
CA THR A 97 -8.78 -13.11 5.55
C THR A 97 -10.16 -12.49 5.40
N ALA A 98 -10.74 -11.91 6.46
CA ALA A 98 -12.09 -11.35 6.39
C ALA A 98 -12.26 -10.34 5.25
N GLY A 99 -11.26 -9.47 5.02
CA GLY A 99 -11.27 -8.51 3.92
C GLY A 99 -11.11 -9.16 2.55
N ILE A 100 -10.25 -10.16 2.43
CA ILE A 100 -9.84 -10.75 1.16
C ILE A 100 -10.85 -11.82 0.70
N VAL A 101 -11.18 -12.78 1.57
CA VAL A 101 -12.04 -13.93 1.28
C VAL A 101 -13.50 -13.54 1.14
N LYS A 102 -13.96 -12.51 1.87
CA LYS A 102 -15.36 -12.03 1.74
C LYS A 102 -15.55 -11.05 0.60
N ASN A 103 -14.47 -10.50 0.02
CA ASN A 103 -14.58 -9.57 -1.09
C ASN A 103 -14.88 -10.32 -2.38
N LYS A 104 -16.05 -10.01 -2.97
CA LYS A 104 -16.53 -10.66 -4.20
C LYS A 104 -15.78 -10.22 -5.46
N MET A 105 -14.99 -9.16 -5.42
CA MET A 105 -14.24 -8.66 -6.57
C MET A 105 -12.82 -9.25 -6.63
N ILE A 106 -12.18 -9.48 -5.48
CA ILE A 106 -10.79 -9.98 -5.43
C ILE A 106 -10.74 -11.45 -5.87
N ASP A 107 -9.77 -11.76 -6.73
CA ASP A 107 -9.41 -13.11 -7.14
C ASP A 107 -8.03 -13.47 -6.55
N TYR A 108 -8.02 -14.31 -5.53
CA TYR A 108 -6.83 -14.58 -4.73
C TYR A 108 -6.32 -16.01 -4.88
N HIS A 109 -5.00 -16.15 -4.86
CA HIS A 109 -4.30 -17.39 -4.57
C HIS A 109 -3.55 -17.24 -3.25
N ILE A 110 -3.63 -18.23 -2.36
CA ILE A 110 -2.89 -18.23 -1.09
C ILE A 110 -2.07 -19.50 -0.98
N GLY A 111 -0.75 -19.34 -0.97
CA GLY A 111 0.23 -20.42 -0.88
C GLY A 111 1.01 -20.32 0.41
N VAL A 112 1.62 -21.44 0.82
CA VAL A 112 2.46 -21.51 2.01
C VAL A 112 3.73 -22.28 1.67
N VAL A 113 4.89 -21.74 2.01
CA VAL A 113 6.16 -22.48 2.08
C VAL A 113 6.66 -22.44 3.52
N SER A 114 7.54 -23.38 3.89
CA SER A 114 8.22 -23.30 5.18
C SER A 114 9.60 -22.69 5.05
N THR A 115 10.16 -22.30 6.19
CA THR A 115 11.60 -22.16 6.37
C THR A 115 12.38 -23.37 5.85
N TRP A 116 13.63 -23.13 5.47
CA TRP A 116 14.59 -24.13 5.09
C TRP A 116 15.83 -24.09 6.00
N ASP A 117 16.66 -25.13 5.93
CA ASP A 117 17.95 -25.21 6.60
C ASP A 117 18.90 -26.00 5.68
N SER A 118 19.93 -25.35 5.13
CA SER A 118 20.86 -25.98 4.18
C SER A 118 21.94 -26.85 4.85
N SER A 119 21.88 -27.06 6.17
CA SER A 119 22.85 -27.91 6.87
C SER A 119 22.73 -29.37 6.46
N GLU A 120 23.86 -30.09 6.47
CA GLU A 120 23.85 -31.54 6.24
C GLU A 120 23.00 -32.29 7.26
N ARG A 121 22.91 -31.75 8.49
CA ARG A 121 22.09 -32.29 9.56
C ARG A 121 20.63 -32.30 9.12
N PHE A 122 20.11 -31.14 8.72
CA PHE A 122 18.72 -31.01 8.29
C PHE A 122 18.44 -31.92 7.10
N ALA A 123 19.30 -31.93 6.08
CA ALA A 123 19.13 -32.82 4.93
C ALA A 123 19.02 -34.32 5.29
N LYS A 124 19.70 -34.77 6.36
CA LYS A 124 19.68 -36.17 6.84
C LYS A 124 18.49 -36.47 7.77
N MET A 125 18.04 -35.51 8.56
CA MET A 125 17.05 -35.73 9.63
C MET A 125 15.65 -35.25 9.28
N LYS A 126 15.50 -34.33 8.33
CA LYS A 126 14.21 -33.75 7.93
C LYS A 126 13.24 -34.86 7.54
N LYS A 127 12.15 -34.97 8.29
CA LYS A 127 11.05 -35.92 8.01
C LYS A 127 10.06 -35.38 6.98
N ASP A 128 10.10 -34.08 6.75
CA ASP A 128 9.21 -33.38 5.83
C ASP A 128 9.59 -33.67 4.37
N SER A 129 8.63 -34.17 3.58
CA SER A 129 8.87 -34.70 2.22
C SER A 129 8.89 -33.64 1.12
N PHE A 130 8.78 -32.36 1.46
CA PHE A 130 8.69 -31.27 0.50
C PHE A 130 10.08 -30.77 0.10
N ASN A 131 10.29 -30.42 -1.16
CA ASN A 131 11.53 -29.77 -1.56
C ASN A 131 11.52 -28.30 -1.14
N ILE A 132 12.69 -27.67 -1.20
CA ILE A 132 12.81 -26.23 -0.95
C ILE A 132 11.90 -25.45 -1.90
N GLY A 133 11.13 -24.50 -1.36
CA GLY A 133 10.19 -23.68 -2.12
C GLY A 133 8.92 -24.39 -2.59
N ASP A 134 8.73 -25.69 -2.30
CA ASP A 134 7.47 -26.37 -2.60
C ASP A 134 6.34 -25.85 -1.72
N LEU A 135 5.23 -25.44 -2.36
CA LEU A 135 4.03 -25.06 -1.66
C LEU A 135 3.47 -26.23 -0.84
N ARG A 136 2.95 -25.94 0.36
CA ARG A 136 2.29 -26.94 1.21
C ARG A 136 0.95 -27.35 0.62
N TYR A 137 0.55 -28.60 0.85
CA TYR A 137 -0.78 -29.04 0.46
C TYR A 137 -1.84 -28.30 1.27
N VAL A 138 -2.89 -27.86 0.58
CA VAL A 138 -4.09 -27.31 1.19
C VAL A 138 -4.76 -28.41 2.01
N LYS A 139 -5.36 -28.03 3.14
CA LYS A 139 -6.06 -28.96 4.03
C LYS A 139 -7.57 -28.78 3.95
N ASP A 140 -8.30 -29.88 4.08
CA ASP A 140 -9.77 -29.87 4.21
C ASP A 140 -10.21 -29.38 5.60
N LEU A 141 -11.52 -29.33 5.85
CA LEU A 141 -12.09 -28.91 7.13
C LEU A 141 -11.72 -29.81 8.32
N ASN A 142 -11.25 -31.04 8.07
CA ASN A 142 -10.77 -31.97 9.09
C ASN A 142 -9.24 -31.92 9.25
N GLY A 143 -8.56 -31.01 8.54
CA GLY A 143 -7.11 -30.87 8.58
C GLY A 143 -6.35 -31.91 7.74
N LYS A 144 -7.02 -32.64 6.85
CA LYS A 144 -6.37 -33.60 5.96
C LYS A 144 -5.88 -32.90 4.69
N ALA A 145 -4.63 -33.15 4.31
CA ALA A 145 -4.06 -32.66 3.06
C ALA A 145 -4.85 -33.18 1.84
N VAL A 146 -5.15 -32.28 0.90
CA VAL A 146 -5.72 -32.60 -0.41
C VAL A 146 -4.68 -32.37 -1.49
N ASN A 147 -4.84 -33.01 -2.65
CA ASN A 147 -3.92 -32.87 -3.79
C ASN A 147 -4.11 -31.50 -4.51
N LYS A 148 -3.90 -30.41 -3.78
CA LYS A 148 -3.94 -29.01 -4.20
C LYS A 148 -2.94 -28.23 -3.35
N ARG A 149 -2.19 -27.31 -3.96
CA ARG A 149 -1.02 -26.65 -3.33
C ARG A 149 -1.26 -25.19 -2.93
N TYR A 150 -2.36 -24.58 -3.36
CA TYR A 150 -2.72 -23.21 -2.99
C TYR A 150 -4.23 -23.06 -2.87
N TYR A 151 -4.66 -22.16 -2.00
CA TYR A 151 -6.05 -21.87 -1.70
C TYR A 151 -6.58 -20.76 -2.61
N THR A 152 -7.83 -20.89 -3.06
CA THR A 152 -8.47 -20.01 -4.05
C THR A 152 -9.86 -19.58 -3.60
N LYS A 153 -10.44 -18.60 -4.29
CA LYS A 153 -11.79 -18.07 -4.01
C LYS A 153 -12.89 -19.13 -3.99
N THR A 154 -12.77 -20.17 -4.81
CA THR A 154 -13.79 -21.22 -4.92
C THR A 154 -13.70 -22.29 -3.83
N ASP A 155 -12.67 -22.25 -2.97
CA ASP A 155 -12.43 -23.31 -1.98
C ASP A 155 -13.17 -23.13 -0.65
N GLY A 156 -13.69 -21.91 -0.40
CA GLY A 156 -14.25 -21.40 0.87
C GLY A 156 -15.10 -22.36 1.70
N SER A 157 -15.93 -23.18 1.04
CA SER A 157 -16.87 -24.08 1.70
C SER A 157 -16.34 -25.48 1.98
N ARG A 158 -15.17 -25.85 1.43
CA ARG A 158 -14.64 -27.23 1.43
C ARG A 158 -13.27 -27.36 2.07
N LEU A 159 -12.46 -26.30 2.05
CA LEU A 159 -11.08 -26.31 2.51
C LEU A 159 -10.87 -25.31 3.65
N SER A 160 -9.94 -25.64 4.55
CA SER A 160 -9.59 -24.81 5.70
C SER A 160 -8.27 -24.10 5.43
N LEU A 161 -8.34 -22.78 5.19
CA LEU A 161 -7.14 -21.96 5.08
C LEU A 161 -6.37 -21.93 6.40
N ALA A 162 -7.08 -21.85 7.52
CA ALA A 162 -6.50 -21.88 8.86
C ALA A 162 -5.63 -23.13 9.08
N SER A 163 -6.19 -24.30 8.77
CA SER A 163 -5.47 -25.57 8.88
C SER A 163 -4.30 -25.65 7.89
N THR A 164 -4.42 -25.03 6.71
CA THR A 164 -3.36 -24.98 5.70
C THR A 164 -2.17 -24.16 6.17
N LEU A 165 -2.40 -22.99 6.78
CA LEU A 165 -1.36 -22.11 7.32
C LEU A 165 -0.73 -22.64 8.61
N ALA A 166 -1.47 -23.45 9.37
CA ALA A 166 -0.93 -24.22 10.49
C ALA A 166 -0.08 -25.40 9.96
N ILE A 167 1.09 -25.10 9.42
CA ILE A 167 2.02 -26.11 8.88
C ILE A 167 2.61 -27.01 9.97
N GLY A 168 2.52 -26.56 11.24
CA GLY A 168 3.07 -27.25 12.39
C GLY A 168 4.53 -26.88 12.62
N VAL A 169 5.06 -27.38 13.74
CA VAL A 169 6.46 -27.21 14.12
C VAL A 169 7.15 -28.55 14.22
N THR A 170 8.46 -28.58 14.04
CA THR A 170 9.27 -29.79 14.21
C THR A 170 10.38 -29.51 15.22
N PRO A 171 10.47 -30.25 16.32
CA PRO A 171 11.59 -30.12 17.26
C PRO A 171 12.94 -30.36 16.59
N TYR A 172 13.98 -29.70 17.08
CA TYR A 172 15.36 -29.90 16.62
C TYR A 172 15.77 -31.39 16.59
N ALA A 173 15.47 -32.11 17.66
CA ALA A 173 15.77 -33.53 17.81
C ALA A 173 15.02 -34.43 16.79
N GLU A 174 13.98 -33.89 16.16
CA GLU A 174 13.14 -34.59 15.18
C GLU A 174 13.39 -34.12 13.73
N GLY A 175 14.43 -33.31 13.51
CA GLY A 175 14.80 -32.81 12.19
C GLY A 175 14.17 -31.48 11.82
N GLY A 176 13.78 -30.66 12.81
CA GLY A 176 13.43 -29.25 12.60
C GLY A 176 14.63 -28.40 12.18
N PRO A 177 14.40 -27.19 11.63
CA PRO A 177 15.48 -26.27 11.29
C PRO A 177 16.25 -25.85 12.55
N GLU A 178 17.56 -25.66 12.37
CA GLU A 178 18.47 -25.01 13.32
C GLU A 178 18.95 -23.66 12.80
N VAL A 179 19.11 -23.59 11.48
CA VAL A 179 19.57 -22.42 10.76
C VAL A 179 18.44 -22.00 9.83
N GLU A 180 17.63 -21.05 10.28
CA GLU A 180 16.45 -20.61 9.55
C GLU A 180 16.80 -19.79 8.31
N GLU A 181 16.56 -20.38 7.14
CA GLU A 181 16.64 -19.70 5.85
C GLU A 181 15.24 -19.38 5.32
N PHE A 182 14.99 -18.10 5.05
CA PHE A 182 13.73 -17.59 4.48
C PHE A 182 13.91 -17.16 3.03
N PHE A 183 15.07 -16.60 2.66
CA PHE A 183 15.33 -16.15 1.30
C PHE A 183 15.51 -17.33 0.34
N SER A 184 16.18 -18.40 0.76
CA SER A 184 16.35 -19.62 -0.03
C SER A 184 15.00 -20.25 -0.45
N PRO A 185 14.06 -20.59 0.47
CA PRO A 185 12.76 -21.14 0.08
C PRO A 185 11.88 -20.14 -0.66
N LEU A 186 11.98 -18.84 -0.36
CA LEU A 186 11.25 -17.81 -1.11
C LEU A 186 11.71 -17.74 -2.56
N ALA A 187 13.02 -17.68 -2.82
CA ALA A 187 13.57 -17.68 -4.17
C ALA A 187 13.20 -18.97 -4.93
N ALA A 188 13.38 -20.14 -4.32
CA ALA A 188 13.02 -21.42 -4.92
C ALA A 188 11.51 -21.50 -5.25
N ALA A 189 10.64 -20.90 -4.42
CA ALA A 189 9.21 -20.90 -4.68
C ALA A 189 8.85 -20.18 -6.00
N LEU A 190 9.55 -19.09 -6.33
CA LEU A 190 9.38 -18.32 -7.57
C LEU A 190 9.86 -19.11 -8.80
N GLU A 191 10.85 -19.99 -8.62
CA GLU A 191 11.38 -20.85 -9.69
C GLU A 191 10.52 -22.09 -9.94
N ASN A 192 9.88 -22.64 -8.91
CA ASN A 192 9.09 -23.88 -8.97
C ASN A 192 7.69 -23.71 -9.62
N THR A 193 7.55 -22.84 -10.61
CA THR A 193 6.25 -22.35 -11.13
C THR A 193 5.89 -22.86 -12.52
N GLY A 194 6.85 -23.49 -13.21
CA GLY A 194 6.68 -24.06 -14.55
C GLY A 194 5.76 -25.28 -14.60
N ARG A 195 5.40 -25.70 -15.82
CA ARG A 195 4.54 -26.88 -16.06
C ARG A 195 5.11 -28.14 -15.41
N GLY A 196 4.32 -28.80 -14.57
CA GLY A 196 4.70 -29.99 -13.81
C GLY A 196 5.49 -29.72 -12.53
N ALA A 197 5.80 -28.45 -12.22
CA ALA A 197 6.48 -28.07 -10.99
C ALA A 197 5.49 -28.00 -9.81
N ALA A 198 6.03 -28.01 -8.58
CA ALA A 198 5.21 -28.06 -7.36
C ALA A 198 4.28 -26.85 -7.19
N ASN A 199 4.66 -25.69 -7.73
CA ASN A 199 3.91 -24.43 -7.60
C ASN A 199 3.25 -24.02 -8.93
N GLU A 200 3.08 -24.96 -9.87
CA GLU A 200 2.39 -24.71 -11.14
C GLU A 200 1.03 -24.04 -10.91
N GLY A 201 0.80 -22.93 -11.62
CA GLY A 201 -0.46 -22.19 -11.59
C GLY A 201 -0.68 -21.32 -10.34
N PHE A 202 0.26 -21.29 -9.39
CA PHE A 202 0.13 -20.43 -8.21
C PHE A 202 0.34 -18.94 -8.54
N PHE A 203 1.48 -18.57 -9.14
CA PHE A 203 1.73 -17.16 -9.46
C PHE A 203 1.13 -16.79 -10.81
N ARG A 204 0.54 -15.59 -10.87
CA ARG A 204 -0.10 -15.02 -12.06
C ARG A 204 0.59 -13.71 -12.43
N ASP A 205 0.91 -13.51 -13.71
CA ASP A 205 1.72 -12.37 -14.16
C ASP A 205 1.15 -11.00 -13.75
N ASN A 206 -0.17 -10.84 -13.84
CA ASN A 206 -0.84 -9.57 -13.57
C ASN A 206 -1.29 -9.37 -12.10
N ALA A 207 -1.19 -10.42 -11.28
CA ALA A 207 -1.58 -10.36 -9.88
C ALA A 207 -0.54 -9.61 -9.04
N GLN A 208 -0.99 -8.89 -8.01
CA GLN A 208 -0.12 -8.39 -6.96
C GLN A 208 0.53 -9.58 -6.24
N LEU A 209 1.85 -9.55 -6.02
CA LEU A 209 2.55 -10.45 -5.12
C LEU A 209 2.56 -9.87 -3.71
N VAL A 210 2.02 -10.63 -2.77
CA VAL A 210 2.15 -10.36 -1.35
C VAL A 210 2.94 -11.48 -0.70
N VAL A 211 4.04 -11.16 -0.03
CA VAL A 211 4.78 -12.12 0.79
C VAL A 211 4.53 -11.80 2.26
N VAL A 212 4.11 -12.78 3.05
CA VAL A 212 3.93 -12.64 4.50
C VAL A 212 4.89 -13.60 5.19
N ILE A 213 5.89 -13.07 5.88
CA ILE A 213 6.91 -13.85 6.59
C ILE A 213 6.55 -13.87 8.07
N MET A 214 6.51 -15.06 8.67
CA MET A 214 6.19 -15.23 10.08
C MET A 214 7.25 -16.06 10.79
N THR A 215 8.01 -15.42 11.68
CA THR A 215 9.15 -16.03 12.38
C THR A 215 9.58 -15.23 13.61
N ASP A 216 10.24 -15.90 14.55
CA ASP A 216 11.01 -15.29 15.64
C ASP A 216 12.55 -15.27 15.41
N ALA A 217 13.00 -15.75 14.24
CA ALA A 217 14.38 -15.85 13.78
C ALA A 217 14.73 -14.77 12.74
N ASP A 218 16.03 -14.61 12.42
CA ASP A 218 16.48 -13.88 11.23
C ASP A 218 16.79 -14.82 10.06
N ASP A 219 16.89 -14.28 8.86
CA ASP A 219 17.32 -15.04 7.69
C ASP A 219 18.82 -15.36 7.74
N SER A 220 19.15 -16.66 7.71
CA SER A 220 20.53 -17.15 7.71
C SER A 220 21.13 -17.35 6.31
N THR A 221 20.44 -16.92 5.25
CA THR A 221 20.89 -17.13 3.87
C THR A 221 22.11 -16.26 3.55
N SER A 222 23.30 -16.85 3.53
CA SER A 222 24.54 -16.10 3.30
C SER A 222 24.72 -15.57 1.87
N ARG A 223 24.05 -16.17 0.88
CA ARG A 223 24.24 -15.90 -0.56
C ARG A 223 23.29 -14.86 -1.15
N ILE A 224 22.28 -14.44 -0.41
CA ILE A 224 21.24 -13.51 -0.87
C ILE A 224 21.18 -12.36 0.13
N SER A 225 21.42 -11.12 -0.31
CA SER A 225 21.19 -9.94 0.53
C SER A 225 19.69 -9.59 0.57
N PRO A 226 19.22 -8.86 1.60
CA PRO A 226 17.84 -8.39 1.64
C PRO A 226 17.42 -7.56 0.42
N GLU A 227 18.30 -6.69 -0.08
CA GLU A 227 18.07 -5.87 -1.27
C GLU A 227 18.03 -6.73 -2.54
N GLN A 228 18.88 -7.75 -2.64
CA GLN A 228 18.84 -8.71 -3.74
C GLN A 228 17.53 -9.49 -3.72
N MET A 229 17.07 -9.95 -2.56
CA MET A 229 15.79 -10.64 -2.44
C MET A 229 14.62 -9.72 -2.80
N ALA A 230 14.62 -8.47 -2.33
CA ALA A 230 13.62 -7.47 -2.71
C ALA A 230 13.58 -7.27 -4.23
N LYS A 231 14.76 -7.09 -4.85
CA LYS A 231 14.89 -6.96 -6.29
C LYS A 231 14.38 -8.19 -7.03
N THR A 232 14.69 -9.40 -6.57
CA THR A 232 14.16 -10.64 -7.17
C THR A 232 12.64 -10.67 -7.16
N LEU A 233 11.98 -10.25 -6.08
CA LEU A 233 10.50 -10.19 -6.02
C LEU A 233 9.93 -9.17 -7.02
N ILE A 234 10.58 -8.01 -7.13
CA ILE A 234 10.17 -6.94 -8.05
C ILE A 234 10.38 -7.38 -9.51
N ASP A 235 11.54 -7.95 -9.83
CA ASP A 235 11.87 -8.48 -11.15
C ASP A 235 10.93 -9.62 -11.55
N PHE A 236 10.54 -10.48 -10.59
CA PHE A 236 9.54 -11.53 -10.81
C PHE A 236 8.17 -10.97 -11.24
N LYS A 237 7.84 -9.74 -10.84
CA LYS A 237 6.65 -9.01 -11.32
C LYS A 237 6.96 -8.02 -12.45
N GLY A 238 8.04 -8.25 -13.19
CA GLY A 238 8.41 -7.47 -14.37
C GLY A 238 8.95 -6.08 -14.06
N GLY A 239 9.59 -5.91 -12.89
CA GLY A 239 10.14 -4.62 -12.46
C GLY A 239 9.13 -3.68 -11.79
N LYS A 240 7.92 -4.18 -11.53
CA LYS A 240 6.78 -3.38 -11.02
C LYS A 240 6.75 -3.38 -9.50
N GLU A 241 7.40 -2.39 -8.88
CA GLU A 241 7.45 -2.23 -7.42
C GLU A 241 6.04 -2.11 -6.80
N GLU A 242 5.10 -1.48 -7.50
CA GLU A 242 3.72 -1.34 -7.05
C GLU A 242 2.99 -2.68 -6.94
N LYS A 243 3.42 -3.70 -7.71
CA LYS A 243 2.86 -5.06 -7.68
C LYS A 243 3.43 -5.93 -6.57
N VAL A 244 4.40 -5.46 -5.78
CA VAL A 244 4.99 -6.24 -4.69
C VAL A 244 4.67 -5.60 -3.34
N SER A 245 4.39 -6.43 -2.34
CA SER A 245 4.39 -6.05 -0.94
C SER A 245 4.91 -7.18 -0.07
N VAL A 246 5.80 -6.86 0.86
CA VAL A 246 6.30 -7.82 1.85
C VAL A 246 5.87 -7.37 3.24
N PHE A 247 5.28 -8.29 4.01
CA PHE A 247 4.84 -8.08 5.38
C PHE A 247 5.58 -9.03 6.31
N GLY A 248 5.81 -8.55 7.53
CA GLY A 248 6.46 -9.31 8.60
C GLY A 248 5.56 -9.48 9.81
N VAL A 249 5.35 -10.73 10.22
CA VAL A 249 4.85 -11.10 11.54
C VAL A 249 6.07 -11.58 12.33
N LEU A 250 6.80 -10.62 12.87
CA LEU A 250 8.17 -10.81 13.33
C LEU A 250 8.27 -10.58 14.83
N VAL A 251 9.25 -11.19 15.48
CA VAL A 251 9.68 -10.72 16.80
C VAL A 251 10.38 -9.37 16.66
N ARG A 252 10.07 -8.40 17.53
CA ARG A 252 10.68 -7.07 17.48
C ARG A 252 11.83 -6.92 18.49
N PRO A 253 12.72 -5.93 18.31
CA PRO A 253 13.76 -5.63 19.30
C PRO A 253 13.22 -5.43 20.72
N GLN A 254 12.07 -4.75 20.85
CA GLN A 254 11.41 -4.42 22.12
C GLN A 254 10.53 -5.52 22.71
N ASP A 255 10.32 -6.63 22.00
CA ASP A 255 9.48 -7.70 22.53
C ASP A 255 10.20 -8.42 23.70
N PRO A 256 9.48 -9.12 24.60
CA PRO A 256 10.14 -9.83 25.69
C PRO A 256 11.07 -10.93 25.21
N ASP A 257 12.13 -11.09 25.97
CA ASP A 257 13.26 -11.96 25.70
C ASP A 257 12.90 -13.44 25.56
N GLN A 258 11.89 -13.91 26.31
CA GLN A 258 11.38 -15.28 26.23
C GLN A 258 10.73 -15.68 24.89
N TYR A 259 10.47 -14.71 24.01
CA TYR A 259 9.84 -14.92 22.69
C TYR A 259 10.81 -14.74 21.53
N LYS A 260 12.09 -14.60 21.86
CA LYS A 260 13.16 -14.46 20.91
C LYS A 260 13.85 -15.82 20.86
N ASP A 261 14.14 -16.30 19.66
CA ASP A 261 15.06 -17.41 19.55
C ASP A 261 16.43 -16.93 20.04
N TRP A 262 16.89 -17.52 21.13
CA TRP A 262 18.11 -17.14 21.82
C TRP A 262 19.37 -17.63 21.13
N ASP A 263 19.28 -18.71 20.37
CA ASP A 263 20.43 -19.20 19.59
C ASP A 263 20.70 -18.23 18.42
N LEU A 264 19.67 -17.48 18.02
CA LEU A 264 19.73 -16.35 17.10
C LEU A 264 19.63 -15.00 17.78
N ARG A 265 19.69 -14.91 19.12
CA ARG A 265 19.77 -13.64 19.84
C ARG A 265 20.90 -13.63 20.85
N ILE A 266 21.93 -12.81 20.58
CA ILE A 266 23.00 -12.48 21.54
C ILE A 266 22.39 -12.22 22.91
N HIS A 267 22.50 -13.20 23.82
CA HIS A 267 22.05 -13.10 25.20
C HIS A 267 23.19 -13.49 26.14
N PRO A 268 23.39 -12.78 27.26
CA PRO A 268 24.57 -12.98 28.11
C PRO A 268 24.70 -14.40 28.65
N LYS A 269 23.59 -15.13 28.76
CA LYS A 269 23.55 -16.52 29.22
C LYS A 269 24.10 -17.51 28.20
N TYR A 270 23.90 -17.25 26.91
CA TYR A 270 24.19 -18.21 25.82
C TYR A 270 25.38 -17.77 24.96
N HIS A 271 25.60 -16.46 24.88
CA HIS A 271 26.67 -15.81 24.13
C HIS A 271 27.49 -14.85 25.00
N PRO A 272 28.09 -15.32 26.12
CA PRO A 272 28.86 -14.45 27.02
C PRO A 272 30.02 -13.75 26.31
N GLU A 273 30.57 -14.32 25.23
CA GLU A 273 31.61 -13.73 24.39
C GLU A 273 31.19 -12.43 23.70
N CYS A 274 29.89 -12.25 23.51
CA CYS A 274 29.31 -11.06 22.89
C CYS A 274 29.04 -9.94 23.90
N PHE A 275 29.13 -10.20 25.21
CA PHE A 275 28.82 -9.25 26.27
C PHE A 275 30.01 -8.94 27.17
N ASP A 276 30.03 -7.71 27.68
CA ASP A 276 30.84 -7.34 28.83
C ASP A 276 30.15 -7.88 30.09
N MET A 277 30.54 -9.09 30.47
CA MET A 277 30.04 -9.81 31.64
C MET A 277 30.54 -9.23 32.97
N THR A 278 31.41 -8.21 32.94
CA THR A 278 31.92 -7.56 34.16
C THR A 278 30.94 -6.55 34.75
N GLN A 279 29.88 -6.20 34.01
CA GLN A 279 28.86 -5.26 34.45
C GLN A 279 27.69 -5.96 35.14
N LYS A 280 27.06 -5.28 36.12
CA LYS A 280 25.88 -5.78 36.84
C LYS A 280 24.72 -6.12 35.92
N THR A 281 24.60 -5.40 34.80
CA THR A 281 23.75 -5.78 33.66
C THR A 281 24.69 -5.96 32.47
N PRO A 282 24.91 -7.19 31.97
CA PRO A 282 25.87 -7.42 30.90
C PRO A 282 25.54 -6.56 29.67
N LYS A 283 26.56 -5.90 29.11
CA LYS A 283 26.39 -4.95 28.01
C LYS A 283 26.94 -5.54 26.72
N ASN A 284 26.15 -5.55 25.64
CA ASN A 284 26.62 -6.06 24.35
C ASN A 284 27.85 -5.25 23.88
N THR A 285 28.91 -5.95 23.53
CA THR A 285 30.21 -5.39 23.12
C THR A 285 30.25 -5.01 21.64
N GLY A 286 29.21 -5.34 20.87
CA GLY A 286 29.16 -5.18 19.42
C GLY A 286 29.98 -6.22 18.64
N LYS A 287 30.61 -7.19 19.33
CA LYS A 287 31.34 -8.30 18.71
C LYS A 287 30.43 -9.23 17.89
N CYS A 288 29.16 -9.26 18.25
CA CYS A 288 28.15 -10.06 17.61
C CYS A 288 27.05 -9.10 17.12
N THR A 289 26.58 -9.28 15.88
CA THR A 289 25.56 -8.45 15.20
C THR A 289 24.66 -9.33 14.33
N GLY A 290 23.38 -8.97 14.12
CA GLY A 290 22.43 -9.71 13.27
C GLY A 290 21.74 -10.86 13.98
N PHE A 291 20.88 -10.54 14.95
CA PHE A 291 20.41 -11.46 15.98
C PHE A 291 18.97 -11.13 16.38
N GLY A 292 18.07 -11.26 15.41
CA GLY A 292 16.73 -10.71 15.38
C GLY A 292 16.43 -10.39 13.92
N PRO A 293 15.17 -10.24 13.48
CA PRO A 293 14.84 -10.32 12.06
C PRO A 293 15.25 -9.05 11.29
N GLU A 294 16.50 -8.62 11.40
CA GLU A 294 17.09 -7.43 10.81
C GLU A 294 17.22 -7.59 9.30
N ARG A 295 17.62 -8.77 8.81
CA ARG A 295 17.67 -9.03 7.37
C ARG A 295 16.25 -9.09 6.79
N LEU A 296 15.29 -9.65 7.54
CA LEU A 296 13.88 -9.61 7.15
C LEU A 296 13.29 -8.18 7.19
N ASP A 297 13.63 -7.38 8.21
CA ASP A 297 13.27 -5.96 8.30
C ASP A 297 13.81 -5.18 7.10
N GLN A 298 15.08 -5.39 6.75
CA GLN A 298 15.72 -4.77 5.58
C GLN A 298 15.03 -5.19 4.27
N LEU A 299 14.66 -6.47 4.12
CA LEU A 299 13.89 -6.94 2.96
C LEU A 299 12.54 -6.21 2.89
N ILE A 300 11.83 -6.13 4.01
CA ILE A 300 10.51 -5.47 4.08
C ILE A 300 10.64 -3.99 3.74
N VAL A 301 11.67 -3.29 4.23
CA VAL A 301 11.94 -1.90 3.87
C VAL A 301 12.26 -1.76 2.39
N ALA A 302 13.15 -2.59 1.85
CA ALA A 302 13.57 -2.52 0.45
C ALA A 302 12.44 -2.84 -0.53
N ALA A 303 11.64 -3.87 -0.26
CA ALA A 303 10.55 -4.31 -1.14
C ALA A 303 9.31 -3.39 -1.11
N ASN A 304 9.22 -2.50 -0.12
CA ASN A 304 8.11 -1.54 0.02
C ASN A 304 8.61 -0.08 0.00
N ALA A 305 9.77 0.21 -0.61
CA ALA A 305 10.40 1.53 -0.60
C ALA A 305 9.49 2.67 -1.10
N GLN A 306 8.59 2.37 -2.03
CA GLN A 306 7.57 3.27 -2.57
C GLN A 306 6.48 3.67 -1.55
N ALA A 307 6.40 2.99 -0.39
CA ALA A 307 5.35 3.20 0.60
C ALA A 307 5.69 4.22 1.71
N GLY A 308 6.89 4.83 1.67
CA GLY A 308 7.27 5.91 2.58
C GLY A 308 8.70 5.80 3.11
N THR A 309 8.98 6.47 4.23
CA THR A 309 10.29 6.35 4.90
C THR A 309 10.44 4.96 5.55
N PRO A 310 11.67 4.50 5.82
CA PRO A 310 11.89 3.22 6.50
C PRO A 310 11.10 3.05 7.81
N GLU A 311 10.93 4.12 8.61
CA GLU A 311 10.16 4.10 9.85
C GLU A 311 8.66 3.92 9.59
N GLN A 312 8.13 4.59 8.57
CA GLN A 312 6.74 4.44 8.15
C GLN A 312 6.48 3.03 7.63
N ILE A 313 7.41 2.48 6.84
CA ILE A 313 7.33 1.12 6.31
C ILE A 313 7.33 0.11 7.46
N ARG A 314 8.28 0.19 8.41
CA ARG A 314 8.30 -0.71 9.58
C ARG A 314 7.00 -0.67 10.38
N SER A 315 6.47 0.53 10.62
CA SER A 315 5.21 0.71 11.35
C SER A 315 3.99 0.14 10.63
N LYS A 316 4.01 0.14 9.29
CA LYS A 316 2.90 -0.34 8.47
C LYS A 316 2.98 -1.83 8.13
N PHE A 317 4.15 -2.32 7.79
CA PHE A 317 4.36 -3.66 7.21
C PHE A 317 4.91 -4.69 8.21
N ILE A 318 5.32 -4.26 9.41
CA ILE A 318 5.82 -5.17 10.45
C ILE A 318 4.91 -5.12 11.67
N MET A 319 4.42 -6.28 12.09
CA MET A 319 3.75 -6.47 13.37
C MET A 319 4.53 -7.43 14.27
N SER A 320 4.31 -7.31 15.58
CA SER A 320 4.88 -8.24 16.55
C SER A 320 4.16 -9.57 16.53
N ILE A 321 4.93 -10.65 16.43
CA ILE A 321 4.44 -12.03 16.59
C ILE A 321 3.83 -12.28 17.98
N VAL A 322 4.21 -11.50 18.98
CA VAL A 322 3.71 -11.58 20.36
C VAL A 322 2.84 -10.39 20.76
N SER A 323 2.29 -9.68 19.78
CA SER A 323 1.36 -8.58 20.04
C SER A 323 0.18 -9.05 20.89
N LYS A 324 -0.14 -8.29 21.94
CA LYS A 324 -1.39 -8.49 22.72
C LYS A 324 -2.64 -8.31 21.85
N ASN A 325 -2.51 -7.54 20.77
CA ASN A 325 -3.56 -7.28 19.79
C ASN A 325 -3.35 -8.06 18.50
N PHE A 326 -2.65 -9.20 18.54
CA PHE A 326 -2.23 -9.99 17.37
C PHE A 326 -3.34 -10.13 16.32
N GLY A 327 -4.55 -10.53 16.70
CA GLY A 327 -5.64 -10.71 15.74
C GLY A 327 -6.12 -9.41 15.06
N SER A 328 -6.03 -8.27 15.74
CA SER A 328 -6.37 -6.96 15.15
C SER A 328 -5.25 -6.43 14.26
N ASP A 329 -3.99 -6.61 14.67
CA ASP A 329 -2.82 -6.23 13.87
C ASP A 329 -2.75 -7.07 12.59
N LEU A 330 -3.02 -8.37 12.70
CA LEU A 330 -3.08 -9.26 11.54
C LEU A 330 -4.27 -8.91 10.62
N ALA A 331 -5.43 -8.52 11.18
CA ALA A 331 -6.55 -8.02 10.39
C ALA A 331 -6.19 -6.75 9.60
N LYS A 332 -5.36 -5.87 10.17
CA LYS A 332 -4.86 -4.68 9.49
C LYS A 332 -4.04 -5.04 8.25
N ILE A 333 -3.15 -6.04 8.33
CA ILE A 333 -2.41 -6.54 7.16
C ILE A 333 -3.38 -7.01 6.07
N GLY A 334 -4.38 -7.82 6.43
CA GLY A 334 -5.39 -8.29 5.48
C GLY A 334 -6.20 -7.16 4.83
N ASN A 335 -6.54 -6.13 5.61
CA ASN A 335 -7.19 -4.93 5.10
C ASN A 335 -6.28 -4.12 4.17
N ASP A 336 -5.01 -3.92 4.51
CA ASP A 336 -4.05 -3.18 3.70
C ASP A 336 -3.82 -3.88 2.35
N ILE A 337 -3.73 -5.22 2.34
CA ILE A 337 -3.71 -6.02 1.10
C ILE A 337 -4.98 -5.79 0.29
N THR A 338 -6.15 -5.88 0.94
CA THR A 338 -7.46 -5.70 0.28
C THR A 338 -7.56 -4.33 -0.38
N VAL A 339 -7.21 -3.26 0.35
CA VAL A 339 -7.24 -1.89 -0.17
C VAL A 339 -6.26 -1.77 -1.34
N LYS A 340 -5.00 -2.14 -1.19
CA LYS A 340 -4.02 -2.05 -2.27
C LYS A 340 -4.43 -2.85 -3.53
N THR A 341 -5.01 -4.02 -3.34
CA THR A 341 -5.48 -4.88 -4.45
C THR A 341 -6.65 -4.27 -5.21
N LEU A 342 -7.46 -3.43 -4.55
CA LEU A 342 -8.65 -2.78 -5.13
C LEU A 342 -8.38 -1.36 -5.64
N GLU A 343 -7.19 -0.81 -5.44
CA GLU A 343 -6.78 0.46 -6.03
C GLU A 343 -6.77 0.33 -7.56
N LYS A 344 -7.28 1.35 -8.25
CA LYS A 344 -7.32 1.40 -9.71
C LYS A 344 -6.95 2.80 -10.17
N GLU A 345 -6.06 2.88 -11.15
CA GLU A 345 -5.82 4.11 -11.88
C GLU A 345 -6.52 4.06 -13.25
N ILE A 346 -7.15 5.16 -13.61
CA ILE A 346 -7.92 5.33 -14.85
C ILE A 346 -7.32 6.49 -15.63
N PHE A 347 -6.59 6.20 -16.71
CA PHE A 347 -6.04 7.23 -17.60
C PHE A 347 -7.14 7.83 -18.47
N LEU A 348 -7.18 9.15 -18.55
CA LEU A 348 -8.17 9.89 -19.32
C LEU A 348 -7.62 10.21 -20.71
N SER A 349 -8.48 10.13 -21.72
CA SER A 349 -8.14 10.48 -23.11
C SER A 349 -8.02 11.99 -23.30
N GLN A 350 -8.73 12.76 -22.47
CA GLN A 350 -8.73 14.22 -22.50
C GLN A 350 -8.58 14.79 -21.10
N ARG A 351 -7.97 15.99 -21.02
CA ARG A 351 -7.88 16.71 -19.76
C ARG A 351 -9.26 17.26 -19.38
N PRO A 352 -9.74 17.05 -18.15
CA PRO A 352 -10.99 17.61 -17.69
C PRO A 352 -10.92 19.14 -17.53
N ARG A 353 -12.05 19.78 -17.83
CA ARG A 353 -12.25 21.22 -17.62
C ARG A 353 -12.35 21.52 -16.13
N VAL A 354 -11.81 22.68 -15.75
CA VAL A 354 -12.05 23.33 -14.46
C VAL A 354 -13.00 24.50 -14.70
N ASP A 355 -14.04 24.65 -13.88
CA ASP A 355 -14.91 25.82 -13.98
C ASP A 355 -14.30 27.08 -13.36
N ASP A 356 -15.01 28.20 -13.51
CA ASP A 356 -14.56 29.51 -13.03
C ASP A 356 -14.35 29.58 -11.51
N LYS A 357 -14.82 28.57 -10.76
CA LYS A 357 -14.63 28.43 -9.31
C LYS A 357 -13.52 27.46 -8.94
N GLY A 358 -12.77 26.95 -9.91
CA GLY A 358 -11.72 25.96 -9.67
C GLY A 358 -12.25 24.53 -9.50
N VAL A 359 -13.53 24.26 -9.79
CA VAL A 359 -14.10 22.91 -9.61
C VAL A 359 -13.88 22.07 -10.86
N LEU A 360 -13.23 20.93 -10.68
CA LEU A 360 -12.99 19.94 -11.72
C LEU A 360 -14.31 19.34 -12.21
N LYS A 361 -14.54 19.35 -13.53
CA LYS A 361 -15.73 18.75 -14.16
C LYS A 361 -15.49 17.28 -14.46
N VAL A 362 -15.35 16.50 -13.40
CA VAL A 362 -15.22 15.04 -13.42
C VAL A 362 -16.22 14.45 -12.44
N ARG A 363 -16.81 13.33 -12.81
CA ARG A 363 -17.66 12.52 -11.95
C ARG A 363 -17.36 11.05 -12.16
N VAL A 364 -17.10 10.33 -11.08
CA VAL A 364 -16.92 8.88 -11.12
C VAL A 364 -18.21 8.18 -10.68
N ARG A 365 -18.61 7.14 -11.41
CA ARG A 365 -19.79 6.33 -11.11
C ARG A 365 -19.45 4.84 -11.09
N TYR A 366 -20.14 4.08 -10.24
CA TYR A 366 -20.13 2.62 -10.22
C TYR A 366 -21.50 2.06 -10.59
N GLY A 367 -21.58 1.14 -11.55
CA GLY A 367 -22.84 0.49 -11.92
C GLY A 367 -22.73 -0.41 -13.15
N THR A 368 -23.78 -1.15 -13.46
CA THR A 368 -23.86 -1.98 -14.68
C THR A 368 -23.81 -1.14 -15.94
N ASP A 369 -23.40 -1.73 -17.06
CA ASP A 369 -23.36 -1.06 -18.37
C ASP A 369 -24.65 -0.33 -18.72
N LYS A 370 -25.80 -0.97 -18.46
CA LYS A 370 -27.12 -0.39 -18.70
C LYS A 370 -27.41 0.80 -17.78
N GLN A 371 -27.00 0.75 -16.51
CA GLN A 371 -27.15 1.88 -15.60
C GLN A 371 -26.25 3.04 -16.04
N LEU A 372 -24.98 2.75 -16.35
CA LEU A 372 -24.01 3.76 -16.71
C LEU A 372 -24.35 4.48 -18.02
N ALA A 373 -24.77 3.74 -19.05
CA ALA A 373 -25.23 4.28 -20.32
C ALA A 373 -26.49 5.15 -20.18
N ALA A 374 -27.33 4.88 -19.18
CA ALA A 374 -28.50 5.71 -18.85
C ALA A 374 -28.16 6.92 -17.95
N GLY A 375 -26.88 7.22 -17.70
CA GLY A 375 -26.46 8.29 -16.79
C GLY A 375 -26.70 7.98 -15.30
N LYS A 376 -27.00 6.71 -14.95
CA LYS A 376 -27.27 6.24 -13.58
C LYS A 376 -26.04 5.54 -12.97
N GLY A 377 -26.19 4.99 -11.77
CA GLY A 377 -25.12 4.34 -11.02
C GLY A 377 -24.82 5.07 -9.72
N GLN A 378 -24.11 4.39 -8.82
CA GLN A 378 -23.66 4.97 -7.56
C GLN A 378 -22.57 6.01 -7.83
N ILE A 379 -22.76 7.23 -7.35
CA ILE A 379 -21.74 8.28 -7.44
C ILE A 379 -20.65 8.01 -6.41
N ILE A 380 -19.40 8.01 -6.87
CA ILE A 380 -18.23 7.85 -6.00
C ILE A 380 -17.73 9.26 -5.60
N PRO A 381 -17.56 9.53 -4.29
CA PRO A 381 -17.17 10.84 -3.81
C PRO A 381 -15.73 11.18 -4.20
N GLN A 382 -15.47 12.46 -4.50
CA GLN A 382 -14.13 12.97 -4.76
C GLN A 382 -13.41 13.24 -3.42
N LYS A 383 -12.62 12.28 -2.96
CA LYS A 383 -11.82 12.33 -1.73
C LYS A 383 -10.77 11.22 -1.76
N ALA A 384 -9.69 11.40 -1.00
CA ALA A 384 -8.61 10.41 -0.90
C ALA A 384 -9.10 9.06 -0.36
N ASP A 385 -9.83 9.08 0.76
CA ASP A 385 -10.31 7.87 1.42
C ASP A 385 -11.75 7.52 1.04
N GLY A 386 -11.93 6.35 0.45
CA GLY A 386 -13.22 5.80 0.00
C GLY A 386 -13.81 6.56 -1.17
N GLY A 387 -12.96 7.04 -2.08
CA GLY A 387 -13.32 7.93 -3.18
C GLY A 387 -12.33 7.89 -4.32
N TRP A 388 -12.19 9.01 -5.01
CA TRP A 388 -11.22 9.20 -6.08
C TRP A 388 -10.53 10.56 -6.01
N LEU A 389 -9.32 10.62 -6.57
CA LEU A 389 -8.56 11.84 -6.82
C LEU A 389 -8.16 11.91 -8.29
N TYR A 390 -7.99 13.13 -8.80
CA TYR A 390 -7.47 13.36 -10.15
C TYR A 390 -6.00 13.72 -10.06
N ASP A 391 -5.18 13.02 -10.83
CA ASP A 391 -3.76 13.30 -11.03
C ASP A 391 -3.58 14.10 -12.33
N PRO A 392 -3.22 15.41 -12.23
CA PRO A 392 -3.00 16.24 -13.39
C PRO A 392 -1.70 15.90 -14.15
N GLU A 393 -0.71 15.29 -13.51
CA GLU A 393 0.56 14.95 -14.16
C GLU A 393 0.35 13.81 -15.15
N ASN A 394 -0.33 12.75 -14.68
CA ASN A 394 -0.63 11.56 -15.47
C ASN A 394 -1.94 11.66 -16.28
N ASN A 395 -2.71 12.74 -16.09
CA ASN A 395 -4.06 12.89 -16.63
C ASN A 395 -4.93 11.66 -16.30
N SER A 396 -4.97 11.28 -15.03
CA SER A 396 -5.62 10.06 -14.57
C SER A 396 -6.51 10.28 -13.36
N VAL A 397 -7.43 9.35 -13.12
CA VAL A 397 -8.24 9.28 -11.92
C VAL A 397 -7.78 8.07 -11.10
N HIS A 398 -7.30 8.34 -9.89
CA HIS A 398 -6.92 7.32 -8.93
C HIS A 398 -8.13 6.98 -8.04
N LEU A 399 -8.62 5.75 -8.15
CA LEU A 399 -9.66 5.17 -7.31
C LEU A 399 -9.02 4.53 -6.07
N SER A 400 -9.50 4.90 -4.89
CA SER A 400 -9.04 4.30 -3.65
C SER A 400 -9.59 2.87 -3.49
N GLY A 401 -8.82 1.97 -2.89
CA GLY A 401 -9.28 0.58 -2.71
C GLY A 401 -10.33 0.38 -1.62
N ASN A 402 -10.60 1.40 -0.82
CA ASN A 402 -11.58 1.41 0.28
C ASN A 402 -12.91 2.09 -0.09
N ILE A 403 -13.23 2.22 -1.39
CA ILE A 403 -14.53 2.77 -1.82
C ILE A 403 -15.66 1.88 -1.30
N ASN A 404 -16.62 2.51 -0.63
CA ASN A 404 -17.86 1.84 -0.21
C ASN A 404 -18.83 1.80 -1.39
N TYR A 405 -18.90 0.68 -2.10
CA TYR A 405 -19.86 0.46 -3.19
C TYR A 405 -20.65 -0.83 -3.00
N GLU A 406 -21.89 -0.84 -3.48
CA GLU A 406 -22.75 -2.03 -3.45
C GLU A 406 -22.40 -2.95 -4.62
N TYR A 407 -21.64 -4.02 -4.35
CA TYR A 407 -21.19 -4.97 -5.37
C TYR A 407 -22.36 -5.47 -6.23
N GLN A 408 -22.23 -5.29 -7.54
CA GLN A 408 -23.13 -5.81 -8.56
C GLN A 408 -22.30 -6.57 -9.59
N GLU A 409 -22.73 -7.78 -9.94
CA GLU A 409 -22.07 -8.59 -10.96
C GLU A 409 -22.14 -7.87 -12.32
N GLY A 410 -20.99 -7.71 -12.98
CA GLY A 410 -20.89 -6.98 -14.26
C GLY A 410 -21.12 -5.46 -14.15
N ALA A 411 -21.00 -4.86 -12.96
CA ALA A 411 -20.90 -3.40 -12.82
C ALA A 411 -19.61 -2.84 -13.47
N ARG A 412 -19.23 -1.58 -13.28
CA ARG A 412 -17.86 -1.04 -13.52
C ARG A 412 -17.76 0.36 -12.99
N PHE A 413 -16.53 0.85 -12.87
CA PHE A 413 -16.29 2.27 -12.71
C PHE A 413 -16.29 2.96 -14.08
N ALA A 414 -16.95 4.11 -14.17
CA ALA A 414 -16.91 5.00 -15.33
C ALA A 414 -16.57 6.42 -14.88
N VAL A 415 -15.83 7.13 -15.74
CA VAL A 415 -15.45 8.52 -15.51
C VAL A 415 -16.19 9.37 -16.53
N ASP A 416 -17.13 10.17 -16.05
CA ASP A 416 -17.69 11.23 -16.86
C ASP A 416 -16.83 12.48 -16.69
N LEU A 417 -16.49 13.13 -17.79
CA LEU A 417 -15.79 14.40 -17.75
C LEU A 417 -16.34 15.38 -18.78
N ILE A 418 -16.18 16.67 -18.50
CA ILE A 418 -16.31 17.72 -19.52
C ILE A 418 -14.89 18.01 -20.01
N PRO A 419 -14.57 17.78 -21.29
CA PRO A 419 -13.21 17.97 -21.78
C PRO A 419 -12.83 19.44 -21.77
N LEU A 420 -11.55 19.72 -21.52
CA LEU A 420 -10.95 21.03 -21.75
C LEU A 420 -10.90 21.26 -23.26
N THR A 421 -11.96 21.86 -23.81
CA THR A 421 -11.94 22.34 -25.19
C THR A 421 -10.88 23.44 -25.31
N LEU A 422 -9.80 23.17 -26.06
CA LEU A 422 -8.95 24.23 -26.58
C LEU A 422 -9.86 25.15 -27.40
N LYS A 423 -9.82 26.47 -27.13
CA LYS A 423 -10.47 27.45 -28.01
C LYS A 423 -9.97 27.17 -29.44
N GLN A 424 -10.88 26.74 -30.33
CA GLN A 424 -10.63 26.71 -31.77
C GLN A 424 -10.46 28.14 -32.29
#